data_AF-A0A846ARA3-F1
#
_entry.id   AF-A0A846ARA3-F1
#
_cell.length_a   1.000
_cell.length_b   1.000
_cell.length_c   1.000
_cell.angle_alpha   90.00
_cell.angle_beta   90.00
_cell.angle_gamma   90.00
#
_symmetry.space_group_name_H-M   'P 1'
#
loop_
_entity.id
_entity.type
_entity.pdbx_description
1 polymer ?
#
loop_
_entity_poly.entity_id
_entity_poly.type
_entity_poly.pdbx_seq_one_letter_code
_entity_poly.pdbx_strand_id
1 'polypeptide(L)'
;MAQAVKRNNGWRSKADINLETSMAIRVQTFQHVHSINFTIPDRNNDINLLYSNHIPDLVEYYAPGEQNVKAVLNAFLKNLKVYSEITSLTAVTIPDFSVLATRAEQQKTALEYEWNSPRFELRIISSNDGNIWVERGKIALINSEGYPYRLHDVLDVLTSNLAEEIGGQSQLAVQMVDVGYGLPQPSDKITISGSVTEEIHLIQSALNVFV
;
A
#
# COMPACT_ATOMS: atom_id res chain seq x y z
N MET A 1 -18.83 8.46 13.72
CA MET A 1 -20.17 8.96 13.33
C MET A 1 -20.41 8.55 11.88
N ALA A 2 -21.35 7.64 11.63
CA ALA A 2 -21.65 7.18 10.27
C ALA A 2 -22.44 8.26 9.51
N GLN A 3 -21.90 8.75 8.40
CA GLN A 3 -22.60 9.64 7.49
C GLN A 3 -23.59 8.82 6.67
N ALA A 4 -24.88 9.13 6.80
CA ALA A 4 -25.94 8.52 6.01
C ALA A 4 -25.75 8.88 4.53
N VAL A 5 -25.42 7.89 3.71
CA VAL A 5 -25.35 8.01 2.25
C VAL A 5 -26.77 8.27 1.72
N LYS A 6 -27.00 9.45 1.14
CA LYS A 6 -28.25 9.75 0.45
C LYS A 6 -28.43 8.81 -0.74
N ARG A 7 -29.56 8.09 -0.76
CA ARG A 7 -30.00 7.26 -1.89
C ARG A 7 -30.09 8.13 -3.14
N ASN A 8 -29.20 7.90 -4.10
CA ASN A 8 -29.34 8.44 -5.43
C ASN A 8 -30.08 7.38 -6.26
N ASN A 9 -31.36 7.64 -6.59
CA ASN A 9 -32.25 6.78 -7.39
C ASN A 9 -31.82 6.67 -8.88
N GLY A 10 -30.52 6.77 -9.18
CA GLY A 10 -29.94 6.83 -10.52
C GLY A 10 -29.76 5.46 -11.21
N TRP A 11 -30.35 4.38 -10.69
CA TRP A 11 -30.19 3.02 -11.20
C TRP A 11 -30.79 2.74 -12.59
N ARG A 12 -31.33 3.74 -13.30
CA ARG A 12 -32.20 3.55 -14.47
C ARG A 12 -31.63 3.93 -15.84
N SER A 13 -30.41 4.45 -15.98
CA SER A 13 -29.95 4.92 -17.29
C SER A 13 -28.77 4.13 -17.86
N LYS A 14 -29.10 3.36 -18.92
CA LYS A 14 -28.26 2.77 -19.97
C LYS A 14 -27.54 1.46 -19.64
N ALA A 15 -28.12 0.36 -20.12
CA ALA A 15 -27.42 -0.89 -20.39
C ALA A 15 -27.02 -0.90 -21.88
N ASP A 16 -25.81 -1.37 -22.19
CA ASP A 16 -25.39 -1.60 -23.57
C ASP A 16 -25.91 -2.97 -24.01
N ILE A 17 -26.68 -2.98 -25.09
CA ILE A 17 -27.31 -4.19 -25.62
C ILE A 17 -26.41 -4.75 -26.72
N ASN A 18 -25.92 -5.98 -26.53
CA ASN A 18 -25.32 -6.73 -27.63
C ASN A 18 -26.45 -7.32 -28.49
N LEU A 19 -26.62 -6.78 -29.70
CA LEU A 19 -27.67 -7.18 -30.64
C LEU A 19 -27.51 -8.60 -31.18
N GLU A 20 -26.31 -9.18 -31.14
CA GLU A 20 -26.04 -10.54 -31.65
C GLU A 20 -26.39 -11.62 -30.62
N THR A 21 -26.30 -11.31 -29.33
CA THR A 21 -26.54 -12.28 -28.23
C THR A 21 -27.80 -11.99 -27.43
N SER A 22 -28.50 -10.88 -27.72
CA SER A 22 -29.63 -10.37 -26.91
C SER A 22 -29.29 -10.23 -25.42
N MET A 23 -28.01 -9.99 -25.11
CA MET A 23 -27.52 -9.77 -23.75
C MET A 23 -27.39 -8.27 -23.49
N ALA A 24 -27.95 -7.82 -22.36
CA ALA A 24 -27.63 -6.52 -21.80
C ALA A 24 -26.53 -6.71 -20.74
N ILE A 25 -25.42 -6.00 -20.91
CA ILE A 25 -24.38 -5.89 -19.90
C ILE A 25 -24.45 -4.48 -19.33
N ARG A 26 -24.50 -4.39 -18.00
CA ARG A 26 -24.39 -3.12 -17.28
C ARG A 26 -23.17 -3.19 -16.38
N VAL A 27 -22.30 -2.19 -16.51
CA VAL A 27 -21.13 -2.01 -15.66
C VAL A 27 -21.30 -0.74 -14.85
N GLN A 28 -21.12 -0.84 -13.53
CA GLN A 28 -21.08 0.32 -12.64
C GLN A 28 -19.76 0.32 -11.88
N THR A 29 -19.07 1.46 -11.91
CA THR A 29 -17.79 1.64 -11.22
C THR A 29 -17.98 2.56 -10.02
N PHE A 30 -17.45 2.14 -8.87
CA PHE A 30 -17.28 2.99 -7.68
C PHE A 30 -15.80 3.17 -7.42
N GLN A 31 -15.45 4.32 -6.86
CA GLN A 31 -14.08 4.62 -6.50
C GLN A 31 -14.02 5.21 -5.09
N HIS A 32 -13.18 4.65 -4.25
CA HIS A 32 -12.92 5.15 -2.90
C HIS A 32 -11.44 5.49 -2.74
N VAL A 33 -11.14 6.47 -1.89
CA VAL A 33 -9.78 6.83 -1.54
C VAL A 33 -9.61 6.65 -0.04
N HIS A 34 -8.66 5.81 0.35
CA HIS A 34 -8.29 5.55 1.74
C HIS A 34 -6.96 6.21 2.04
N SER A 35 -6.89 6.90 3.17
CA SER A 35 -5.64 7.47 3.69
C SER A 35 -5.00 6.50 4.67
N ILE A 36 -3.73 6.20 4.47
CA ILE A 36 -2.90 5.46 5.42
C ILE A 36 -2.21 6.50 6.30
N ASN A 37 -2.37 6.39 7.63
CA ASN A 37 -1.62 7.16 8.61
C ASN A 37 -1.35 6.25 9.81
N PHE A 38 -0.11 5.79 9.93
CA PHE A 38 0.28 4.80 10.92
C PHE A 38 1.59 5.22 11.59
N THR A 39 1.69 5.04 12.90
CA THR A 39 2.93 5.24 13.66
C THR A 39 3.39 3.87 14.13
N ILE A 40 4.63 3.50 13.83
CA ILE A 40 5.19 2.22 14.25
C ILE A 40 5.32 2.21 15.78
N PRO A 41 4.77 1.21 16.47
CA PRO A 41 4.93 1.07 17.91
C PRO A 41 6.39 0.79 18.29
N ASP A 42 6.82 1.31 19.44
CA ASP A 42 8.15 1.06 19.97
C ASP A 42 8.32 -0.40 20.39
N ARG A 43 9.56 -0.90 20.28
CA ARG A 43 9.98 -2.23 20.75
C ARG A 43 9.13 -3.40 20.21
N ASN A 44 8.49 -3.22 19.07
CA ASN A 44 7.60 -4.21 18.47
C ASN A 44 8.16 -4.69 17.12
N ASN A 45 8.16 -6.01 16.89
CA ASN A 45 8.51 -6.68 15.63
C ASN A 45 7.32 -7.45 14.99
N ASP A 46 6.11 -7.20 15.47
CA ASP A 46 4.87 -7.73 14.94
C ASP A 46 4.59 -7.18 13.54
N ILE A 47 3.71 -7.90 12.84
CA ILE A 47 3.16 -7.46 11.57
C ILE A 47 2.07 -6.42 11.84
N ASN A 48 2.26 -5.23 11.30
CA ASN A 48 1.36 -4.10 11.46
C ASN A 48 0.62 -3.83 10.15
N LEU A 49 -0.66 -4.20 10.11
CA LEU A 49 -1.52 -4.02 8.95
C LEU A 49 -1.70 -2.52 8.63
N LEU A 50 -1.34 -2.12 7.41
CA LEU A 50 -1.56 -0.78 6.91
C LEU A 50 -2.88 -0.67 6.14
N TYR A 51 -3.20 -1.70 5.36
CA TYR A 51 -4.35 -1.72 4.47
C TYR A 51 -4.79 -3.13 4.13
N SER A 52 -6.10 -3.34 3.99
CA SER A 52 -6.70 -4.62 3.60
C SER A 52 -7.71 -4.41 2.49
N ASN A 53 -7.45 -4.98 1.31
CA ASN A 53 -8.34 -4.95 0.16
C ASN A 53 -9.40 -6.04 0.25
N HIS A 54 -10.21 -6.01 1.32
CA HIS A 54 -11.21 -7.02 1.59
C HIS A 54 -12.51 -6.38 2.05
N ILE A 55 -13.56 -6.58 1.25
CA ILE A 55 -14.93 -6.22 1.59
C ILE A 55 -15.74 -7.53 1.59
N PRO A 56 -16.22 -7.98 2.76
CA PRO A 56 -17.10 -9.13 2.84
C PRO A 56 -18.36 -8.89 2.00
N ASP A 57 -18.70 -9.88 1.18
CA ASP A 57 -19.89 -9.88 0.32
C ASP A 57 -20.09 -8.58 -0.48
N LEU A 58 -19.12 -8.30 -1.35
CA LEU A 58 -19.01 -7.08 -2.15
C LEU A 58 -20.30 -6.73 -2.94
N VAL A 59 -21.05 -7.75 -3.39
CA VAL A 59 -22.33 -7.54 -4.08
C VAL A 59 -23.39 -7.03 -3.12
N GLU A 60 -23.59 -7.69 -1.98
CA GLU A 60 -24.58 -7.25 -1.00
C GLU A 60 -24.26 -5.85 -0.45
N TYR A 61 -22.98 -5.51 -0.31
CA TYR A 61 -22.57 -4.18 0.17
C TYR A 61 -22.93 -3.05 -0.81
N TYR A 62 -22.65 -3.21 -2.11
CA TYR A 62 -22.83 -2.14 -3.11
C TYR A 62 -24.12 -2.24 -3.94
N ALA A 63 -24.72 -3.42 -4.02
CA ALA A 63 -25.92 -3.73 -4.80
C ALA A 63 -26.80 -4.76 -4.07
N PRO A 64 -27.30 -4.44 -2.87
CA PRO A 64 -28.09 -5.37 -2.07
C PRO A 64 -29.35 -5.82 -2.81
N GLY A 65 -29.58 -7.15 -2.81
CA GLY A 65 -30.74 -7.76 -3.45
C GLY A 65 -30.68 -7.90 -4.97
N GLU A 66 -29.60 -7.47 -5.62
CA GLU A 66 -29.42 -7.65 -7.06
C GLU A 66 -28.95 -9.07 -7.40
N GLN A 67 -29.53 -9.64 -8.46
CA GLN A 67 -29.19 -10.98 -8.93
C GLN A 67 -28.28 -10.93 -10.16
N ASN A 68 -27.46 -11.98 -10.33
CA ASN A 68 -26.53 -12.12 -11.47
C ASN A 68 -25.53 -10.97 -11.62
N VAL A 69 -25.12 -10.37 -10.50
CA VAL A 69 -24.07 -9.36 -10.44
C VAL A 69 -22.75 -10.04 -10.08
N LYS A 70 -21.73 -9.81 -10.91
CA LYS A 70 -20.34 -10.09 -10.55
C LYS A 70 -19.71 -8.81 -10.04
N ALA A 71 -18.89 -8.91 -9.01
CA ALA A 71 -18.17 -7.77 -8.46
C ALA A 71 -16.66 -8.00 -8.54
N VAL A 72 -15.92 -6.98 -8.94
CA VAL A 72 -14.46 -6.96 -8.99
C VAL A 72 -13.99 -5.81 -8.11
N LEU A 73 -13.02 -6.08 -7.23
CA LEU A 73 -12.40 -5.09 -6.35
C LEU A 73 -10.91 -5.04 -6.66
N ASN A 74 -10.47 -3.89 -7.15
CA ASN A 74 -9.07 -3.57 -7.36
C ASN A 74 -8.65 -2.46 -6.39
N ALA A 75 -7.40 -2.47 -5.97
CA ALA A 75 -6.85 -1.39 -5.17
C ALA A 75 -5.49 -0.96 -5.73
N PHE A 76 -5.23 0.35 -5.72
CA PHE A 76 -4.02 0.95 -6.25
C PHE A 76 -3.39 1.85 -5.20
N LEU A 77 -2.19 1.48 -4.73
CA LEU A 77 -1.39 2.29 -3.85
C LEU A 77 -0.75 3.43 -4.65
N LYS A 78 -1.21 4.67 -4.42
CA LYS A 78 -0.80 5.85 -5.20
C LYS A 78 0.41 6.57 -4.61
N ASN A 79 0.58 6.49 -3.29
CA ASN A 79 1.75 6.98 -2.58
C ASN A 79 1.85 6.24 -1.25
N LEU A 80 3.08 6.04 -0.81
CA LEU A 80 3.38 5.52 0.52
C LEU A 80 4.75 6.07 0.92
N LYS A 81 4.79 6.84 1.99
CA LYS A 81 5.98 7.50 2.49
C LYS A 81 6.24 7.09 3.92
N VAL A 82 7.51 6.87 4.23
CA VAL A 82 7.95 6.60 5.59
C VAL A 82 8.78 7.78 6.03
N TYR A 83 8.28 8.52 7.01
CA TYR A 83 9.09 9.47 7.76
C TYR A 83 9.70 8.73 8.95
N SER A 84 11.01 8.83 9.10
CA SER A 84 11.73 8.33 10.27
C SER A 84 12.53 9.45 10.91
N GLU A 85 12.57 9.46 12.23
CA GLU A 85 13.43 10.28 13.06
C GLU A 85 14.04 9.34 14.10
N ILE A 86 15.31 8.98 13.90
CA ILE A 86 15.98 7.94 14.68
C ILE A 86 17.07 8.60 15.52
N THR A 87 16.98 8.46 16.84
CA THR A 87 17.92 9.06 17.79
C THR A 87 18.56 8.03 18.71
N SER A 88 17.98 6.83 18.82
CA SER A 88 18.48 5.77 19.68
C SER A 88 19.70 5.03 19.13
N LEU A 89 19.85 5.00 17.80
CA LEU A 89 21.01 4.38 17.14
C LEU A 89 22.23 5.31 17.18
N THR A 90 23.43 4.72 17.16
CA THR A 90 24.67 5.49 16.98
C THR A 90 24.63 6.22 15.64
N ALA A 91 24.89 7.53 15.67
CA ALA A 91 24.92 8.36 14.47
C ALA A 91 26.03 7.90 13.53
N VAL A 92 25.72 7.85 12.23
CA VAL A 92 26.64 7.41 11.18
C VAL A 92 26.99 8.58 10.28
N THR A 93 28.29 8.81 10.10
CA THR A 93 28.81 9.83 9.21
C THR A 93 28.42 9.54 7.76
N ILE A 94 27.87 10.54 7.08
CA ILE A 94 27.54 10.44 5.65
C ILE A 94 28.85 10.33 4.87
N PRO A 95 28.98 9.34 3.94
CA PRO A 95 30.22 9.16 3.20
C PRO A 95 30.49 10.36 2.30
N ASP A 96 31.75 10.80 2.29
CA ASP A 96 32.23 11.78 1.31
C ASP A 96 32.64 11.06 0.02
N PHE A 97 32.31 11.65 -1.12
CA PHE A 97 32.65 11.10 -2.43
C PHE A 97 33.85 11.83 -3.01
N SER A 98 34.91 11.10 -3.31
CA SER A 98 36.03 11.66 -4.06
C SER A 98 35.55 12.18 -5.42
N VAL A 99 36.06 13.33 -5.84
CA VAL A 99 35.80 13.91 -7.17
C VAL A 99 36.26 12.97 -8.29
N LEU A 100 37.22 12.09 -8.01
CA LEU A 100 37.73 11.09 -8.95
C LEU A 100 36.96 9.76 -8.91
N ALA A 101 36.01 9.60 -7.99
CA ALA A 101 35.26 8.36 -7.86
C ALA A 101 34.37 8.12 -9.09
N THR A 102 34.43 6.90 -9.61
CA THR A 102 33.54 6.43 -10.66
C THR A 102 32.11 6.29 -10.13
N ARG A 103 31.12 6.29 -11.03
CA ARG A 103 29.71 6.06 -10.64
C ARG A 103 29.51 4.73 -9.92
N ALA A 104 30.25 3.68 -10.32
CA ALA A 104 30.17 2.37 -9.71
C ALA A 104 30.69 2.38 -8.26
N GLU A 105 31.79 3.10 -8.01
CA GLU A 105 32.33 3.29 -6.66
C GLU A 105 31.36 4.10 -5.78
N GLN A 106 30.79 5.17 -6.31
CA GLN A 106 29.79 5.97 -5.59
C GLN A 106 28.57 5.13 -5.20
N GLN A 107 28.05 4.33 -6.13
CA GLN A 107 26.92 3.44 -5.87
C GLN A 107 27.27 2.36 -4.83
N LYS A 108 28.47 1.77 -4.92
CA LYS A 108 28.94 0.79 -3.94
C LYS A 108 29.03 1.40 -2.55
N THR A 109 29.67 2.57 -2.40
CA THR A 109 29.79 3.27 -1.12
C THR A 109 28.42 3.62 -0.54
N ALA A 110 27.47 4.04 -1.38
CA ALA A 110 26.10 4.32 -0.94
C ALA A 110 25.39 3.06 -0.41
N LEU A 111 25.53 1.92 -1.09
CA LEU A 111 24.97 0.64 -0.64
C LEU A 111 25.62 0.14 0.65
N GLU A 112 26.94 0.27 0.77
CA GLU A 112 27.66 -0.08 1.98
C GLU A 112 27.22 0.80 3.15
N TYR A 113 27.08 2.10 2.93
CA TYR A 113 26.53 3.02 3.92
C TYR A 113 25.09 2.63 4.32
N GLU A 114 24.24 2.23 3.38
CA GLU A 114 22.86 1.89 3.68
C GLU A 114 22.72 0.56 4.44
N TRP A 115 23.46 -0.48 4.04
CA TRP A 115 23.25 -1.84 4.52
C TRP A 115 24.27 -2.35 5.55
N ASN A 116 25.40 -1.68 5.74
CA ASN A 116 26.40 -2.05 6.75
C ASN A 116 26.42 -1.10 7.96
N SER A 117 25.63 -0.03 7.93
CA SER A 117 25.48 0.89 9.07
C SER A 117 24.54 0.34 10.15
N PRO A 118 24.71 0.76 11.42
CA PRO A 118 23.68 0.62 12.45
C PRO A 118 22.33 1.13 11.96
N ARG A 119 21.34 0.24 11.88
CA ARG A 119 20.03 0.53 11.31
C ARG A 119 18.93 -0.27 11.97
N PHE A 120 17.70 0.22 11.82
CA PHE A 120 16.51 -0.63 11.87
C PHE A 120 16.11 -1.02 10.45
N GLU A 121 15.63 -2.25 10.27
CA GLU A 121 15.09 -2.71 8.99
C GLU A 121 13.56 -2.66 9.04
N LEU A 122 12.97 -1.81 8.20
CA LEU A 122 11.53 -1.77 7.96
C LEU A 122 11.22 -2.61 6.74
N ARG A 123 10.51 -3.72 6.92
CA ARG A 123 10.02 -4.56 5.83
C ARG A 123 8.62 -4.15 5.42
N ILE A 124 8.42 -4.09 4.12
CA ILE A 124 7.11 -3.97 3.50
C ILE A 124 6.72 -5.36 3.07
N ILE A 125 5.59 -5.83 3.57
CA ILE A 125 5.13 -7.21 3.38
C ILE A 125 3.68 -7.19 2.90
N SER A 126 3.31 -8.21 2.14
CA SER A 126 1.92 -8.40 1.73
C SER A 126 1.47 -9.84 1.93
N SER A 127 0.16 -10.02 2.01
CA SER A 127 -0.48 -11.33 2.10
C SER A 127 -1.70 -11.37 1.21
N ASN A 128 -2.04 -12.53 0.67
CA ASN A 128 -3.28 -12.72 -0.10
C ASN A 128 -4.41 -13.32 0.75
N ASP A 129 -4.10 -13.83 1.95
CA ASP A 129 -5.03 -14.55 2.81
C ASP A 129 -4.93 -14.16 4.29
N GLY A 130 -4.01 -13.25 4.64
CA GLY A 130 -3.71 -12.81 6.00
C GLY A 130 -2.85 -13.80 6.80
N ASN A 131 -2.55 -14.99 6.27
CA ASN A 131 -1.82 -16.04 6.99
C ASN A 131 -0.37 -16.13 6.53
N ILE A 132 -0.14 -16.07 5.22
CA ILE A 132 1.20 -16.15 4.64
C ILE A 132 1.63 -14.75 4.21
N TRP A 133 2.69 -14.26 4.81
CA TRP A 133 3.26 -12.95 4.53
C TRP A 133 4.52 -13.09 3.68
N VAL A 134 4.59 -12.31 2.61
CA VAL A 134 5.69 -12.30 1.65
C VAL A 134 6.34 -10.92 1.67
N GLU A 135 7.67 -10.89 1.71
CA GLU A 135 8.44 -9.65 1.60
C GLU A 135 8.32 -9.06 0.19
N ARG A 136 8.01 -7.76 0.14
CA ARG A 136 7.91 -6.97 -1.09
C ARG A 136 9.07 -5.99 -1.24
N GLY A 137 9.59 -5.50 -0.12
CA GLY A 137 10.70 -4.57 -0.09
C GLY A 137 11.16 -4.30 1.33
N LYS A 138 12.31 -3.63 1.46
CA LYS A 138 12.90 -3.28 2.74
C LYS A 138 13.57 -1.92 2.68
N ILE A 139 13.53 -1.21 3.79
CA ILE A 139 14.09 0.13 3.95
C ILE A 139 15.01 0.13 5.16
N ALA A 140 16.23 0.66 4.98
CA ALA A 140 17.16 0.89 6.07
C ALA A 140 16.86 2.24 6.75
N LEU A 141 16.49 2.20 8.03
CA LEU A 141 16.28 3.39 8.86
C LEU A 141 17.55 3.64 9.68
N ILE A 142 18.27 4.70 9.35
CA ILE A 142 19.62 5.00 9.88
C ILE A 142 19.58 6.37 10.57
N ASN A 143 20.23 6.47 11.73
CA ASN A 143 20.53 7.76 12.34
C ASN A 143 21.72 8.40 11.61
N SER A 144 21.44 9.34 10.69
CA SER A 144 22.49 10.02 9.93
C SER A 144 23.04 11.19 10.75
N GLU A 145 24.37 11.30 10.82
CA GLU A 145 25.02 12.38 11.56
C GLU A 145 24.59 13.77 11.03
N GLY A 146 24.20 14.65 11.97
CA GLY A 146 23.71 16.00 11.66
C GLY A 146 22.27 16.08 11.15
N TYR A 147 21.65 14.96 10.74
CA TYR A 147 20.30 14.94 10.18
C TYR A 147 19.56 13.65 10.55
N PRO A 148 18.99 13.55 11.76
CA PRO A 148 18.41 12.30 12.29
C PRO A 148 17.06 11.94 11.65
N TYR A 149 16.51 12.77 10.78
CA TYR A 149 15.22 12.58 10.14
C TYR A 149 15.32 12.36 8.64
N ARG A 150 14.57 11.40 8.10
CA ARG A 150 14.55 11.09 6.66
C ARG A 150 13.14 10.72 6.20
N LEU A 151 12.83 11.13 4.98
CA LEU A 151 11.62 10.72 4.26
C LEU A 151 12.02 9.71 3.18
N HIS A 152 11.39 8.54 3.20
CA HIS A 152 11.58 7.48 2.22
C HIS A 152 10.32 7.35 1.37
N ASP A 153 10.48 7.23 0.05
CA ASP A 153 9.38 6.85 -0.84
C ASP A 153 9.37 5.33 -0.98
N VAL A 154 8.28 4.70 -0.55
CA VAL A 154 8.16 3.24 -0.56
C VAL A 154 7.81 2.72 -1.94
N LEU A 155 7.22 3.55 -2.81
CA LEU A 155 6.88 3.09 -4.16
C LEU A 155 8.14 2.73 -4.96
N ASP A 156 9.25 3.43 -4.74
CA ASP A 156 10.54 3.16 -5.41
C ASP A 156 11.04 1.72 -5.19
N VAL A 157 10.70 1.09 -4.06
CA VAL A 157 11.06 -0.30 -3.78
C VAL A 157 9.98 -1.32 -4.17
N LEU A 158 8.74 -0.88 -4.32
CA LEU A 158 7.62 -1.77 -4.64
C LEU A 158 7.39 -1.90 -6.15
N THR A 159 7.55 -0.82 -6.92
CA THR A 159 7.13 -0.78 -8.31
C THR A 159 7.86 0.30 -9.10
N SER A 160 8.06 0.09 -10.40
CA SER A 160 8.52 1.12 -11.32
C SER A 160 7.37 1.89 -11.98
N ASN A 161 6.13 1.55 -11.64
CA ASN A 161 4.92 2.15 -12.21
C ASN A 161 4.44 3.35 -11.37
N LEU A 162 3.44 4.06 -11.89
CA LEU A 162 2.81 5.19 -11.18
C LEU A 162 2.04 4.78 -9.91
N ALA A 163 1.71 3.50 -9.78
CA ALA A 163 0.99 2.95 -8.64
C ALA A 163 1.29 1.45 -8.54
N GLU A 164 1.24 0.94 -7.32
CA GLU A 164 1.31 -0.50 -7.06
C GLU A 164 -0.10 -1.08 -6.97
N GLU A 165 -0.35 -2.16 -7.70
CA GLU A 165 -1.63 -2.88 -7.65
C GLU A 165 -1.67 -3.81 -6.44
N ILE A 166 -2.72 -3.66 -5.63
CA ILE A 166 -3.04 -4.55 -4.52
C ILE A 166 -4.20 -5.43 -4.98
N GLY A 167 -3.92 -6.72 -5.15
CA GLY A 167 -4.89 -7.70 -5.62
C GLY A 167 -6.13 -7.82 -4.72
N GLY A 168 -7.19 -8.42 -5.26
CA GLY A 168 -8.39 -8.71 -4.48
C GLY A 168 -8.07 -9.64 -3.30
N GLN A 169 -8.61 -9.33 -2.12
CA GLN A 169 -8.34 -10.03 -0.85
C GLN A 169 -6.90 -9.84 -0.32
N SER A 170 -6.05 -9.06 -0.98
CA SER A 170 -4.69 -8.82 -0.52
C SER A 170 -4.63 -7.79 0.62
N GLN A 171 -3.60 -7.93 1.45
CA GLN A 171 -3.28 -7.08 2.58
C GLN A 171 -1.87 -6.52 2.42
N LEU A 172 -1.69 -5.27 2.83
CA LEU A 172 -0.40 -4.59 2.91
C LEU A 172 -0.09 -4.31 4.37
N ALA A 173 1.10 -4.68 4.82
CA ALA A 173 1.55 -4.46 6.18
C ALA A 173 3.03 -4.08 6.21
N VAL A 174 3.48 -3.70 7.40
CA VAL A 174 4.89 -3.48 7.68
C VAL A 174 5.34 -4.28 8.89
N GLN A 175 6.63 -4.56 8.93
CA GLN A 175 7.26 -5.24 10.04
C GLN A 175 8.62 -4.62 10.32
N MET A 176 8.88 -4.32 11.60
CA MET A 176 10.24 -3.99 12.05
C MET A 176 11.03 -5.27 12.28
N VAL A 177 12.27 -5.30 11.80
CA VAL A 177 13.18 -6.42 12.01
C VAL A 177 14.45 -5.95 12.69
N ASP A 178 14.79 -6.63 13.78
CA ASP A 178 16.07 -6.48 14.44
C ASP A 178 17.16 -7.18 13.61
N VAL A 179 18.07 -6.37 13.07
CA VAL A 179 19.22 -6.83 12.26
C VAL A 179 20.52 -6.82 13.07
N GLY A 180 20.44 -6.85 14.40
CA GLY A 180 21.57 -6.88 15.34
C GLY A 180 21.80 -5.58 16.11
N TYR A 181 20.92 -4.59 15.96
CA TYR A 181 21.00 -3.28 16.63
C TYR A 181 19.80 -2.99 17.54
N GLY A 182 18.90 -3.96 17.73
CA GLY A 182 17.69 -3.81 18.51
C GLY A 182 16.49 -3.32 17.70
N LEU A 183 15.40 -3.05 18.41
CA LEU A 183 14.15 -2.49 17.88
C LEU A 183 14.05 -0.98 18.22
N PRO A 184 13.17 -0.23 17.51
CA PRO A 184 12.92 1.18 17.81
C PRO A 184 12.62 1.42 19.28
N GLN A 185 13.20 2.49 19.84
CA GLN A 185 13.00 2.92 21.22
C GLN A 185 11.95 4.04 21.29
N PRO A 186 11.41 4.37 22.49
CA PRO A 186 10.44 5.46 22.64
C PRO A 186 10.92 6.85 22.17
N SER A 187 12.24 7.05 22.02
CA SER A 187 12.82 8.29 21.50
C SER A 187 12.84 8.37 19.97
N ASP A 188 12.55 7.26 19.29
CA ASP A 188 12.48 7.20 17.83
C ASP A 188 11.04 7.43 17.37
N LYS A 189 10.89 8.04 16.20
CA LYS A 189 9.59 8.28 15.59
C LYS A 189 9.59 7.79 14.15
N ILE A 190 8.76 6.80 13.87
CA ILE A 190 8.59 6.26 12.52
C ILE A 190 7.11 6.32 12.17
N THR A 191 6.78 7.13 11.17
CA THR A 191 5.40 7.34 10.72
C THR A 191 5.28 7.02 9.24
N ILE A 192 4.26 6.25 8.90
CA ILE A 192 3.92 5.86 7.54
C ILE A 192 2.67 6.61 7.13
N SER A 193 2.75 7.32 6.02
CA SER A 193 1.62 8.04 5.43
C SER A 193 1.45 7.67 3.97
N GLY A 194 0.22 7.55 3.50
CA GLY A 194 -0.02 7.11 2.14
C GLY A 194 -1.47 7.24 1.71
N SER A 195 -1.76 6.80 0.49
CA SER A 195 -3.14 6.67 0.03
C SER A 195 -3.32 5.52 -0.95
N VAL A 196 -4.44 4.82 -0.79
CA VAL A 196 -4.88 3.74 -1.68
C VAL A 196 -6.19 4.17 -2.34
N THR A 197 -6.29 3.94 -3.64
CA THR A 197 -7.54 4.10 -4.40
C THR A 197 -8.14 2.73 -4.67
N GLU A 198 -9.34 2.48 -4.17
CA GLU A 198 -10.13 1.30 -4.52
C GLU A 198 -10.98 1.59 -5.75
N GLU A 199 -11.05 0.65 -6.67
CA GLU A 199 -11.95 0.63 -7.81
C GLU A 199 -12.81 -0.64 -7.74
N ILE A 200 -14.13 -0.44 -7.64
CA ILE A 200 -15.11 -1.52 -7.57
C ILE A 200 -15.90 -1.52 -8.86
N HIS A 201 -15.92 -2.64 -9.57
CA HIS A 201 -16.75 -2.84 -10.75
C HIS A 201 -17.86 -3.84 -10.47
N LEU A 202 -19.11 -3.41 -10.59
CA LEU A 202 -20.27 -4.28 -10.60
C LEU A 202 -20.68 -4.54 -12.05
N ILE A 203 -20.72 -5.81 -12.44
CA ILE A 203 -21.04 -6.27 -13.79
C ILE A 203 -22.29 -7.13 -13.69
N GLN A 204 -23.41 -6.60 -14.18
CA GLN A 204 -24.67 -7.33 -14.28
C GLN A 204 -24.88 -7.80 -15.72
N SER A 205 -25.13 -9.11 -15.89
CA SER A 205 -25.52 -9.67 -17.18
C SER A 205 -26.99 -10.06 -17.11
N ALA A 206 -27.82 -9.46 -17.97
CA ALA A 206 -29.20 -9.88 -18.16
C ALA A 206 -29.33 -10.65 -19.47
N LEU A 207 -29.76 -11.91 -19.36
CA LEU A 207 -30.37 -12.65 -20.46
C LEU A 207 -31.85 -12.24 -20.51
N ASN A 208 -32.29 -11.77 -21.68
CA ASN A 208 -33.63 -11.28 -22.01
C ASN A 208 -33.85 -9.77 -21.83
N VAL A 209 -33.33 -8.98 -22.78
CA VAL A 209 -33.99 -7.73 -23.14
C VAL A 209 -35.15 -8.08 -24.07
N PHE A 210 -36.33 -8.37 -23.51
CA PHE A 210 -37.53 -8.46 -24.35
C PHE A 210 -37.87 -7.05 -24.85
N VAL A 211 -37.71 -6.85 -26.16
CA VAL A 211 -38.28 -5.72 -26.92
C VAL A 211 -39.76 -6.00 -27.15
#